data_AF-A0A8T3TAN4-F1
#
_entry.id   AF-A0A8T3TAN4-F1
#
_cell.length_a   1.000
_cell.length_b   1.000
_cell.length_c   1.000
_cell.angle_alpha   90.00
_cell.angle_beta   90.00
_cell.angle_gamma   90.00
#
_symmetry.space_group_name_H-M   'P 1'
#
loop_
_entity.id
_entity.type
_entity.pdbx_description
1 polymer ?
#
loop_
_entity_poly.entity_id
_entity_poly.type
_entity_poly.pdbx_seq_one_letter_code
_entity_poly.pdbx_strand_id
1 'polypeptide(L)' 'MDRSSSSGDYPVDNATYNLLQSLTSKLEALDAYKTYEQDADDQSSSLFRELAEQDRQHAQRLLEAVKQKLSQS' A
#
# COMPACT_ATOMS: atom_id res chain seq x y z
N MET A 1 -25.46 -5.77 -8.87
CA MET A 1 -24.89 -4.56 -8.24
C MET A 1 -24.00 -3.90 -9.27
N ASP A 2 -24.52 -2.86 -9.91
CA ASP A 2 -23.79 -2.06 -10.89
C ASP A 2 -22.75 -1.22 -10.13
N ARG A 3 -21.46 -1.56 -10.27
CA ARG A 3 -20.37 -0.69 -9.80
C ARG A 3 -20.17 0.35 -10.87
N SER A 4 -21.00 1.39 -10.83
CA SER A 4 -20.92 2.53 -11.73
C SER A 4 -19.46 2.98 -11.83
N SER A 5 -18.90 2.84 -13.02
CA SER A 5 -17.61 3.37 -13.42
C SER A 5 -17.71 4.90 -13.41
N SER A 6 -17.62 5.52 -12.24
CA SER A 6 -17.47 6.96 -12.18
C SER A 6 -16.03 7.27 -12.57
N SER A 7 -15.84 7.61 -13.84
CA SER A 7 -14.63 8.30 -14.28
C SER A 7 -14.61 9.65 -13.56
N GLY A 8 -13.99 9.72 -12.38
CA GLY A 8 -13.58 11.00 -11.80
C GLY A 8 -12.56 11.69 -12.70
N ASP A 9 -12.19 12.93 -12.39
CA ASP A 9 -11.19 13.75 -13.13
C ASP A 9 -9.77 13.17 -13.16
N TYR A 10 -9.58 11.88 -12.87
CA TYR A 10 -8.30 11.20 -12.77
C TYR A 10 -8.05 10.30 -13.99
N PRO A 11 -6.78 10.12 -14.40
CA PRO A 11 -6.43 9.32 -15.58
C PRO A 11 -6.57 7.80 -15.38
N VAL A 12 -7.11 7.35 -14.24
CA VAL A 12 -7.30 5.93 -13.90
C VAL A 12 -8.67 5.70 -13.29
N ASP A 13 -9.22 4.49 -13.47
CA ASP A 13 -10.49 4.13 -12.85
C ASP A 13 -10.38 4.06 -11.31
N ASN A 14 -11.53 4.12 -10.62
CA ASN A 14 -11.58 4.07 -9.16
C ASN A 14 -10.88 2.84 -8.57
N ALA A 15 -10.98 1.69 -9.24
CA ALA A 15 -10.39 0.45 -8.74
C ALA A 15 -8.85 0.52 -8.78
N THR A 16 -8.30 1.04 -9.87
CA THR A 16 -6.87 1.26 -10.07
C THR A 16 -6.36 2.34 -9.13
N TYR A 17 -7.09 3.45 -8.98
CA TYR A 17 -6.78 4.48 -8.00
C TYR A 17 -6.67 3.90 -6.58
N ASN A 18 -7.65 3.11 -6.15
CA ASN A 18 -7.66 2.53 -4.81
C ASN A 18 -6.47 1.58 -4.56
N LEU A 19 -6.08 0.80 -5.56
CA LEU A 19 -4.90 -0.09 -5.48
C LEU A 19 -3.60 0.71 -5.40
N LEU A 20 -3.44 1.74 -6.24
CA LEU A 20 -2.28 2.63 -6.22
C LEU A 20 -2.18 3.34 -4.87
N GLN A 21 -3.27 3.93 -4.39
CA GLN A 21 -3.29 4.63 -3.11
C GLN A 21 -2.96 3.69 -1.95
N SER A 22 -3.52 2.48 -1.95
CA SER A 22 -3.22 1.48 -0.91
C SER A 22 -1.74 1.07 -0.94
N LEU A 23 -1.17 0.89 -2.13
CA LEU A 23 0.26 0.59 -2.28
C LEU A 23 1.12 1.73 -1.74
N THR A 24 0.83 2.97 -2.15
CA THR A 24 1.54 4.17 -1.66
C THR A 24 1.51 4.23 -0.14
N SER A 25 0.35 4.07 0.49
CA SER A 25 0.25 4.12 1.95
C SER A 25 1.04 3.01 2.65
N LYS A 26 1.19 1.82 2.04
CA LYS A 26 2.07 0.76 2.57
C LYS A 26 3.54 1.13 2.48
N LEU A 27 3.96 1.74 1.38
CA LEU A 27 5.34 2.19 1.21
C LEU A 27 5.67 3.32 2.20
N GLU A 28 4.76 4.27 2.40
CA GLU A 28 4.89 5.34 3.41
C GLU A 28 5.00 4.77 4.82
N ALA A 29 4.17 3.77 5.17
CA ALA A 29 4.25 3.10 6.47
C ALA A 29 5.60 2.41 6.68
N LEU A 30 6.14 1.74 5.66
CA LEU A 30 7.46 1.10 5.74
C LEU A 30 8.59 2.10 6.01
N ASP A 31 8.53 3.29 5.42
CA ASP A 31 9.52 4.34 5.67
C ASP A 31 9.33 4.97 7.06
N ALA A 32 8.09 5.12 7.51
CA ALA A 32 7.77 5.55 8.87
C ALA A 32 8.33 4.57 9.93
N TYR A 33 8.11 3.26 9.76
CA TYR A 33 8.61 2.24 10.69
C TYR A 33 10.13 2.27 10.83
N LYS A 34 10.89 2.48 9.73
CA LYS A 34 12.35 2.62 9.80
C LYS A 34 12.79 3.80 10.67
N THR A 35 12.01 4.89 10.65
CA THR A 35 12.29 6.08 11.46
C THR A 35 11.91 5.81 12.91
N TYR A 36 10.71 5.25 13.16
CA TYR A 36 10.22 5.00 14.51
C TYR A 36 11.02 3.94 15.26
N GLU A 37 11.59 2.95 14.56
CA GLU A 37 12.45 1.94 15.17
C GLU A 37 13.70 2.56 15.84
N GLN A 38 14.21 3.69 15.34
CA GLN A 38 15.43 4.33 15.86
C GLN A 38 15.23 4.95 17.25
N ASP A 39 14.01 5.43 17.53
CA ASP A 39 13.66 6.12 18.77
C ASP A 39 12.83 5.24 19.72
N ALA A 40 12.54 4.00 19.33
CA ALA A 40 11.67 3.09 20.06
C ALA A 40 12.38 2.36 21.21
N ASP A 41 11.62 2.04 22.26
CA ASP A 41 12.02 1.01 23.23
C ASP A 41 12.00 -0.40 22.59
N ASP A 42 12.57 -1.39 23.27
CA ASP A 42 12.72 -2.75 22.72
C ASP A 42 11.38 -3.37 22.30
N GLN A 43 10.32 -3.13 23.07
CA GLN A 43 8.99 -3.67 22.80
C GLN A 43 8.40 -3.03 21.54
N SER A 44 8.45 -1.70 21.43
CA SER A 44 7.91 -0.95 20.29
C SER A 44 8.75 -1.18 19.03
N SER A 45 10.07 -1.31 19.17
CA SER A 45 10.99 -1.68 18.09
C SER A 45 10.61 -3.04 17.50
N SER A 46 10.37 -4.05 18.35
CA SER A 46 9.89 -5.36 17.91
C SER A 46 8.56 -5.28 17.16
N LEU A 47 7.61 -4.47 17.65
CA LEU A 47 6.32 -4.27 16.99
C LEU A 47 6.48 -3.62 15.60
N PHE A 48 7.30 -2.57 15.48
CA PHE A 48 7.53 -1.91 14.18
C PHE A 48 8.19 -2.84 13.16
N ARG A 49 9.09 -3.72 13.60
CA ARG A 49 9.67 -4.76 12.72
C ARG A 49 8.62 -5.74 12.22
N GLU A 50 7.74 -6.21 13.10
CA GLU A 50 6.64 -7.11 12.73
C GLU A 50 5.70 -6.45 11.72
N LEU A 51 5.26 -5.22 12.00
CA LEU A 51 4.40 -4.45 11.11
C LEU A 51 5.08 -4.22 9.75
N ALA A 52 6.37 -3.89 9.75
CA ALA A 52 7.12 -3.70 8.51
C ALA A 52 7.19 -5.00 7.68
N GLU A 53 7.34 -6.16 8.30
CA GLU A 53 7.36 -7.42 7.57
C GLU A 53 6.00 -7.75 6.93
N GLN A 54 4.92 -7.55 7.68
CA GLN A 54 3.55 -7.75 7.16
C GLN A 54 3.25 -6.77 6.01
N ASP A 55 3.59 -5.50 6.18
CA ASP A 55 3.32 -4.47 5.16
C ASP A 55 4.18 -4.63 3.91
N ARG A 56 5.40 -5.20 3.99
CA ARG A 56 6.17 -5.61 2.79
C ARG A 56 5.42 -6.66 1.97
N GLN A 57 4.90 -7.69 2.64
CA GLN A 57 4.13 -8.74 1.96
C GLN A 57 2.86 -8.18 1.32
N HIS A 58 2.18 -7.25 2.00
CA HIS A 58 1.01 -6.57 1.48
C HIS A 58 1.34 -5.66 0.28
N ALA A 59 2.42 -4.86 0.37
CA ALA A 59 2.90 -4.03 -0.72
C ALA A 59 3.23 -4.85 -1.97
N GLN A 60 3.89 -6.00 -1.82
CA GLN A 60 4.18 -6.90 -2.93
C GLN A 60 2.90 -7.38 -3.63
N ARG A 61 1.89 -7.80 -2.86
CA ARG A 61 0.59 -8.24 -3.41
C ARG A 61 -0.17 -7.12 -4.11
N LEU A 62 -0.13 -5.91 -3.55
CA LEU A 62 -0.73 -4.72 -4.15
C LEU A 62 -0.03 -4.34 -5.46
N LEU A 63 1.29 -4.40 -5.50
CA LEU A 63 2.07 -4.14 -6.71
C LEU A 63 1.70 -5.12 -7.84
N GLU A 64 1.59 -6.42 -7.54
CA GLU A 64 1.17 -7.40 -8.53
C GLU A 64 -0.27 -7.14 -9.04
N ALA A 65 -1.19 -6.75 -8.16
CA ALA A 65 -2.55 -6.38 -8.56
C ALA A 65 -2.57 -5.12 -9.46
N VAL A 66 -1.75 -4.11 -9.16
CA VAL A 66 -1.59 -2.92 -10.00
C VAL A 66 -1.04 -3.30 -11.38
N LYS A 67 0.03 -4.10 -11.46
CA LYS A 67 0.60 -4.55 -12.74
C LYS A 67 -0.42 -5.28 -13.60
N GLN A 68 -1.23 -6.16 -12.98
CA GLN A 68 -2.30 -6.88 -13.69
C GLN A 68 -3.34 -5.92 -14.26
N LYS A 69 -3.76 -4.90 -13.50
CA LYS A 69 -4.72 -3.88 -13.97
C LYS A 69 -4.18 -3.06 -15.13
N LEU A 70 -2.94 -2.59 -15.01
CA LEU A 70 -2.31 -1.78 -16.06
C LEU A 70 -2.01 -2.57 -17.33
N SER A 71 -1.82 -3.89 -17.24
CA SER A 71 -1.64 -4.77 -18.41
C SER A 71 -2.95 -5.11 -19.12
N GLN A 72 -4.09 -4.89 -18.46
CA GLN A 72 -5.44 -5.16 -18.97
C GLN A 72 -6.16 -3.89 -19.47
N SER A 73 -5.53 -2.72 -19.32
CA SER A 73 -6.04 -1.41 -19.74
C SER A 73 -5.49 -1.05 -21.12
#